data_AF-A0A1I2TGE8-F1
#
_entry.id   AF-A0A1I2TGE8-F1
#
_cell.length_a   1.000
_cell.length_b   1.000
_cell.length_c   1.000
_cell.angle_alpha   90.00
_cell.angle_beta   90.00
_cell.angle_gamma   90.00
#
_symmetry.space_group_name_H-M   'P 1'
#
loop_
_entity.id
_entity.type
_entity.pdbx_description
1 polymer ?
#
loop_
_entity_poly.entity_id
_entity_poly.type
_entity_poly.pdbx_seq_one_letter_code
_entity_poly.pdbx_strand_id
1 'polypeptide(L)'
;MESLVSMLDFVLENVVAVCTILLEMIGIAVLVWTAFNCFLRWIRHDQHVRLDLAQGIALALEFKMGGEVLRTVVVREWRELGILGAIIILRGLLTFLIHWEIKNEKKDLLEQKKKEA
;
A
#
# COMPACT_ATOMS: atom_id res chain seq x y z
N MET A 1 40.40 7.56 -8.51
CA MET A 1 39.37 7.87 -7.49
C MET A 1 38.03 8.14 -8.15
N GLU A 2 37.95 9.06 -9.10
CA GLU A 2 36.74 9.37 -9.91
C GLU A 2 36.06 8.12 -10.53
N SER A 3 36.84 7.19 -11.10
CA SER A 3 36.30 5.97 -11.72
C SER A 3 35.73 4.96 -10.71
N LEU A 4 36.26 4.90 -9.50
CA LEU A 4 35.76 4.00 -8.46
C LEU A 4 34.44 4.50 -7.88
N VAL A 5 34.29 5.81 -7.71
CA VAL A 5 33.04 6.42 -7.22
C VAL A 5 31.92 6.22 -8.24
N SER A 6 32.17 6.50 -9.52
CA SER A 6 31.17 6.28 -10.58
C SER A 6 30.74 4.82 -10.72
N MET A 7 31.68 3.87 -10.55
CA MET A 7 31.34 2.44 -10.57
C MET A 7 30.50 2.04 -9.35
N LEU A 8 30.76 2.62 -8.19
CA LEU A 8 30.01 2.36 -6.96
C LEU A 8 28.59 2.94 -7.03
N ASP A 9 28.42 4.15 -7.58
CA ASP A 9 27.12 4.77 -7.80
C ASP A 9 26.26 3.93 -8.76
N PHE A 10 26.83 3.45 -9.87
CA PHE A 10 26.13 2.57 -10.80
C PHE A 10 25.67 1.27 -10.13
N VAL A 11 26.52 0.65 -9.30
CA VAL A 11 26.15 -0.56 -8.55
C VAL A 11 25.03 -0.26 -7.56
N LEU A 12 25.12 0.85 -6.84
CA LEU A 12 24.14 1.27 -5.84
C LEU A 12 22.77 1.54 -6.47
N GLU A 13 22.73 2.27 -7.60
CA GLU A 13 21.51 2.53 -8.37
C GLU A 13 20.82 1.25 -8.83
N ASN A 14 21.57 0.31 -9.40
CA ASN A 14 21.03 -0.97 -9.85
C ASN A 14 20.50 -1.81 -8.68
N VAL A 15 21.24 -1.89 -7.57
CA VAL A 15 20.83 -2.64 -6.39
C VAL A 15 19.54 -2.06 -5.81
N VAL A 16 19.45 -0.74 -5.68
CA VAL A 16 18.25 -0.10 -5.13
C VAL A 16 17.06 -0.25 -6.06
N ALA A 17 17.25 -0.12 -7.38
CA ALA A 17 16.18 -0.36 -8.35
C ALA A 17 15.62 -1.78 -8.22
N VAL A 18 16.49 -2.79 -8.12
CA VAL A 18 16.08 -4.19 -7.92
C VAL A 18 15.34 -4.36 -6.59
N CYS A 19 15.88 -3.81 -5.49
CA CYS A 19 15.25 -3.91 -4.17
C CYS A 19 13.87 -3.23 -4.13
N THR A 20 13.71 -2.05 -4.73
CA THR A 20 12.41 -1.36 -4.81
C THR A 20 11.39 -2.21 -5.56
N ILE A 21 11.76 -2.76 -6.73
CA ILE A 21 10.87 -3.63 -7.51
C ILE A 21 10.46 -4.87 -6.69
N LEU A 22 11.40 -5.48 -5.98
CA LEU A 22 11.12 -6.65 -5.14
C LEU A 22 10.16 -6.33 -4.00
N LEU A 23 10.34 -5.20 -3.31
CA LEU A 23 9.44 -4.77 -2.24
C LEU A 23 8.03 -4.45 -2.77
N GLU A 24 7.92 -3.78 -3.91
CA GLU A 24 6.64 -3.51 -4.56
C GLU A 24 5.93 -4.82 -4.95
N MET A 25 6.66 -5.78 -5.53
CA MET A 25 6.15 -7.10 -5.89
C MET A 25 5.57 -7.84 -4.68
N ILE A 26 6.29 -7.83 -3.55
CA ILE A 26 5.83 -8.45 -2.30
C ILE A 26 4.56 -7.74 -1.78
N GLY A 27 4.57 -6.41 -1.75
CA GLY A 27 3.41 -5.62 -1.33
C GLY A 27 2.16 -5.95 -2.16
N ILE A 28 2.29 -6.00 -3.49
CA ILE A 28 1.20 -6.37 -4.40
C ILE A 28 0.73 -7.80 -4.15
N ALA A 29 1.66 -8.75 -4.02
CA ALA A 29 1.31 -10.16 -3.78
C ALA A 29 0.51 -10.34 -2.49
N VAL A 30 0.93 -9.70 -1.39
CA VAL A 30 0.23 -9.70 -0.10
C VAL A 30 -1.17 -9.08 -0.21
N LEU A 31 -1.28 -7.96 -0.94
CA LEU A 31 -2.56 -7.28 -1.17
C LEU A 31 -3.54 -8.18 -1.93
N VAL A 32 -3.07 -8.78 -3.03
CA VAL A 32 -3.88 -9.68 -3.88
C VAL A 32 -4.29 -10.92 -3.10
N TRP A 33 -3.35 -11.54 -2.36
CA TRP A 33 -3.64 -12.71 -1.54
C TRP A 33 -4.69 -12.41 -0.48
N THR A 34 -4.51 -11.33 0.27
CA THR A 34 -5.46 -10.93 1.32
C THR A 34 -6.83 -10.59 0.72
N ALA A 35 -6.87 -9.86 -0.39
CA ALA A 35 -8.11 -9.51 -1.06
C ALA A 35 -8.87 -10.76 -1.53
N PHE A 36 -8.17 -11.72 -2.13
CA PHE A 36 -8.76 -12.98 -2.59
C PHE A 36 -9.31 -13.81 -1.43
N ASN A 37 -8.54 -13.97 -0.36
CA ASN A 37 -8.95 -14.73 0.81
C ASN A 37 -10.16 -14.07 1.51
N CYS A 38 -10.14 -12.74 1.65
CA CYS A 38 -11.26 -11.97 2.19
C CYS A 38 -12.52 -12.10 1.30
N PHE A 39 -12.37 -12.09 -0.03
CA PHE A 39 -13.48 -12.24 -0.96
C PHE A 39 -14.17 -13.61 -0.83
N LEU A 40 -13.38 -14.70 -0.78
CA LEU A 40 -13.91 -16.05 -0.55
C LEU A 40 -14.63 -16.18 0.80
N ARG A 41 -14.07 -15.57 1.85
CA ARG A 41 -14.62 -15.62 3.21
C ARG A 41 -15.85 -14.74 3.37
N TRP A 42 -15.94 -13.64 2.60
CA TRP A 42 -17.12 -12.79 2.54
C TRP A 42 -18.34 -13.51 1.94
N ILE A 43 -18.14 -14.30 0.87
CA ILE A 43 -19.19 -15.16 0.29
C ILE A 43 -19.70 -16.19 1.32
N ARG A 44 -18.84 -16.60 2.26
CA ARG A 44 -19.19 -17.52 3.35
C ARG A 44 -19.88 -16.87 4.56
N HIS A 45 -20.23 -15.58 4.49
CA HIS A 45 -21.00 -14.84 5.50
C HIS A 45 -20.31 -14.72 6.88
N ASP A 46 -18.97 -14.64 6.89
CA ASP A 46 -18.15 -14.45 8.09
C ASP A 46 -17.96 -12.96 8.44
N GLN A 47 -18.17 -12.59 9.71
CA GLN A 47 -18.16 -11.20 10.18
C GLN A 47 -16.74 -10.63 10.41
N HIS A 48 -15.70 -11.48 10.41
CA HIS A 48 -14.30 -11.11 10.71
C HIS A 48 -13.49 -10.60 9.50
N VAL A 49 -14.05 -10.64 8.29
CA VAL A 49 -13.36 -10.37 7.02
C VAL A 49 -12.77 -8.96 6.92
N ARG A 50 -13.34 -7.99 7.65
CA ARG A 50 -12.92 -6.59 7.59
C ARG A 50 -11.61 -6.33 8.31
N LEU A 51 -11.32 -7.07 9.38
CA LEU A 51 -10.09 -6.91 10.16
C LEU A 51 -8.91 -7.46 9.36
N ASP A 52 -9.08 -8.66 8.79
CA ASP A 52 -8.10 -9.32 7.92
C ASP A 52 -7.76 -8.44 6.71
N LEU A 53 -8.77 -7.82 6.08
CA LEU A 53 -8.58 -6.91 4.94
C LEU A 53 -7.78 -5.66 5.33
N ALA A 54 -8.13 -5.02 6.45
CA ALA A 54 -7.44 -3.82 6.92
C ALA A 54 -5.96 -4.11 7.25
N GLN A 55 -5.69 -5.27 7.83
CA GLN A 55 -4.33 -5.69 8.17
C GLN A 55 -3.49 -6.01 6.93
N GLY A 56 -4.06 -6.68 5.91
CA GLY A 56 -3.35 -6.92 4.66
C GLY A 56 -3.09 -5.65 3.84
N ILE A 57 -4.02 -4.69 3.87
CA ILE A 57 -3.81 -3.37 3.25
C ILE A 57 -2.68 -2.62 3.97
N ALA A 58 -2.67 -2.60 5.31
CA ALA A 58 -1.62 -1.95 6.08
C ALA A 58 -0.24 -2.56 5.78
N LEU A 59 -0.13 -3.89 5.78
CA LEU A 59 1.11 -4.60 5.48
C LEU A 59 1.62 -4.31 4.06
N ALA A 60 0.74 -4.29 3.06
CA ALA A 60 1.13 -3.97 1.69
C ALA A 60 1.58 -2.50 1.54
N LEU A 61 1.00 -1.58 2.31
CA LEU A 61 1.43 -0.18 2.36
C LEU A 61 2.80 -0.02 3.03
N GLU A 62 3.09 -0.78 4.08
CA GLU A 62 4.42 -0.79 4.71
C GLU A 62 5.51 -1.24 3.72
N PHE A 63 5.26 -2.28 2.93
CA PHE A 63 6.20 -2.72 1.89
C PHE A 63 6.38 -1.70 0.78
N LYS A 64 5.29 -1.03 0.38
CA LYS A 64 5.35 0.01 -0.65
C LYS A 64 6.14 1.24 -0.20
N MET A 65 5.89 1.69 1.03
CA MET A 65 6.65 2.77 1.68
C MET A 65 8.13 2.40 1.81
N GLY A 66 8.47 1.15 2.14
CA GLY A 66 9.85 0.68 2.16
C GLY A 66 10.57 0.81 0.81
N GLY A 67 9.87 0.48 -0.29
CA GLY A 67 10.41 0.64 -1.65
C GLY A 67 10.62 2.10 -2.06
N GLU A 68 9.72 2.99 -1.64
CA GLU A 68 9.83 4.44 -1.84
C GLU A 68 11.01 5.04 -1.05
N VAL A 69 11.19 4.63 0.20
CA VAL A 69 12.33 5.05 1.04
C VAL A 69 13.66 4.63 0.39
N LEU A 70 13.80 3.38 -0.06
CA LEU A 70 15.01 2.93 -0.76
C LEU A 70 15.33 3.80 -1.99
N ARG A 71 14.31 4.16 -2.76
CA ARG A 71 14.46 5.01 -3.95
C ARG A 71 14.95 6.43 -3.60
N THR A 72 14.48 6.99 -2.50
CA THR A 72 14.90 8.33 -2.01
C THR A 72 16.32 8.36 -1.44
N VAL A 73 16.88 7.22 -1.04
CA VAL A 73 18.28 7.14 -0.56
C VAL A 73 19.28 7.36 -1.70
N VAL A 74 18.89 7.07 -2.95
CA VAL A 74 19.77 7.11 -4.12
C VAL A 74 19.53 8.33 -4.99
N VAL A 75 18.28 8.56 -5.38
CA VAL A 75 17.92 9.69 -6.25
C VAL A 75 17.66 10.89 -5.36
N ARG A 76 18.63 11.81 -5.26
CA ARG A 76 18.45 13.10 -4.56
C ARG A 76 17.81 14.19 -5.43
N GLU A 77 17.18 13.83 -6.55
CA GLU A 77 16.41 14.77 -7.38
C GLU A 77 14.99 14.97 -6.82
N TRP A 78 14.89 15.94 -5.90
CA TRP A 78 13.68 16.32 -5.16
C TRP A 78 12.42 16.56 -6.01
N ARG A 79 12.57 16.96 -7.27
CA ARG A 79 11.46 17.40 -8.13
C ARG A 79 10.64 16.22 -8.66
N GLU A 80 11.28 15.14 -9.07
CA GLU A 80 10.59 13.98 -9.64
C GLU A 80 10.02 13.06 -8.55
N LEU A 81 10.74 12.92 -7.44
CA LEU A 81 10.26 12.19 -6.25
C LEU A 81 9.07 12.88 -5.59
N GLY A 82 9.04 14.20 -5.55
CA GLY A 82 7.90 14.96 -5.00
C GLY A 82 6.60 14.72 -5.76
N ILE A 83 6.65 14.65 -7.09
CA ILE A 83 5.47 14.44 -7.94
C ILE A 83 4.95 13.00 -7.79
N LEU A 84 5.85 12.01 -7.81
CA LEU A 84 5.47 10.61 -7.64
C LEU A 84 4.89 10.34 -6.25
N GLY A 85 5.52 10.88 -5.19
CA GLY A 85 5.02 10.78 -3.82
C GLY A 85 3.66 11.45 -3.63
N ALA A 86 3.46 12.62 -4.24
CA ALA A 86 2.17 13.30 -4.21
C ALA A 86 1.05 12.45 -4.86
N ILE A 87 1.32 11.79 -5.98
CA ILE A 87 0.34 10.92 -6.66
C ILE A 87 0.00 9.69 -5.79
N ILE A 88 1.00 9.07 -5.16
CA ILE A 88 0.81 7.89 -4.30
C ILE A 88 -0.01 8.27 -3.05
N ILE A 89 0.30 9.40 -2.42
CA ILE A 89 -0.46 9.93 -1.28
C ILE A 89 -1.90 10.26 -1.69
N LEU A 90 -2.10 10.97 -2.81
CA LEU A 90 -3.42 11.34 -3.29
C LEU A 90 -4.29 10.09 -3.54
N ARG A 91 -3.69 9.05 -4.14
CA ARG A 91 -4.35 7.78 -4.41
C ARG A 91 -4.68 7.02 -3.12
N GLY A 92 -3.79 7.03 -2.15
CA GLY A 92 -4.02 6.43 -0.83
C GLY A 92 -5.16 7.13 -0.08
N LEU A 93 -5.16 8.46 -0.06
CA LEU A 93 -6.18 9.26 0.60
C LEU A 93 -7.56 9.08 -0.05
N LEU A 94 -7.66 9.14 -1.39
CA LEU A 94 -8.92 8.96 -2.11
C LEU A 94 -9.50 7.56 -1.87
N THR A 95 -8.67 6.53 -1.93
CA THR A 95 -9.10 5.14 -1.71
C THR A 95 -9.50 4.91 -0.25
N PHE A 96 -8.79 5.52 0.70
CA PHE A 96 -9.10 5.45 2.13
C PHE A 96 -10.40 6.18 2.48
N LEU A 97 -10.63 7.37 1.91
CA LEU A 97 -11.87 8.13 2.08
C LEU A 97 -13.09 7.33 1.64
N ILE A 98 -13.04 6.73 0.45
CA ILE A 98 -14.11 5.88 -0.06
C ILE A 98 -14.34 4.67 0.86
N HIS A 99 -13.27 4.03 1.34
CA HIS A 99 -13.39 2.90 2.27
C HIS A 99 -13.97 3.32 3.63
N TRP A 100 -13.67 4.52 4.10
CA TRP A 100 -14.18 5.08 5.35
C TRP A 100 -15.66 5.45 5.24
N GLU A 101 -16.07 6.00 4.10
CA GLU A 101 -17.47 6.32 3.78
C GLU A 101 -18.34 5.04 3.72
N ILE A 102 -17.86 4.00 3.03
CA ILE A 102 -18.53 2.69 2.98
C ILE A 102 -18.60 2.03 4.37
N LYS A 103 -17.61 2.26 5.23
CA LYS A 103 -17.60 1.76 6.63
C LYS A 103 -18.64 2.47 7.49
N ASN A 104 -18.87 3.76 7.26
CA ASN A 104 -19.80 4.56 8.04
C ASN A 104 -21.26 4.27 7.65
N GLU A 105 -21.54 4.16 6.35
CA GLU A 105 -22.89 3.87 5.84
C GLU A 105 -23.42 2.50 6.31
N LYS A 106 -22.55 1.48 6.41
CA LYS A 106 -22.90 0.16 6.96
C LYS A 106 -23.20 0.18 8.47
N LYS A 107 -22.68 1.16 9.21
CA LYS A 107 -22.95 1.31 10.65
C LYS A 107 -24.33 1.94 10.86
N ASP A 108 -24.68 2.94 10.06
CA ASP A 108 -25.96 3.65 10.16
C ASP A 108 -27.15 2.73 9.81
N LEU A 109 -26.97 1.82 8.86
CA LEU A 109 -27.98 0.79 8.50
C LEU A 109 -28.21 -0.25 9.61
N LEU A 110 -27.19 -0.58 10.42
CA LEU A 110 -27.33 -1.51 11.55
C LEU A 110 -28.01 -0.86 12.77
N GLU A 111 -27.84 0.46 12.95
CA GLU A 111 -28.52 1.20 14.01
C GLU A 111 -30.01 1.42 13.73
N GLN A 112 -30.42 1.58 12.46
CA GLN A 112 -31.84 1.64 12.10
C GLN A 112 -32.58 0.33 12.39
N LYS A 113 -31.99 -0.82 12.06
CA LYS A 113 -32.58 -2.14 12.40
C LYS A 113 -32.77 -2.41 13.89
N LYS A 114 -32.03 -1.69 14.76
CA LYS A 114 -32.15 -1.82 16.22
C LYS A 114 -33.17 -0.85 16.84
N LYS A 115 -33.65 0.14 16.08
CA LYS A 115 -34.73 1.05 16.49
C LYS A 115 -36.12 0.54 16.05
N GLU A 116 -36.17 -0.38 15.09
CA GLU A 116 -37.40 -1.02 14.58
C GLU A 116 -37.70 -2.39 15.22
N ALA A 117 -36.81 -2.90 16.09
CA ALA A 117 -36.98 -4.14 16.87
C ALA A 117 -37.10 -3.83 18.37
#